data_AF-A0A525HEU2-F1
#
_entry.id   AF-A0A525HEU2-F1
#
_cell.length_a   1.000
_cell.length_b   1.000
_cell.length_c   1.000
_cell.angle_alpha   90.00
_cell.angle_beta   90.00
_cell.angle_gamma   90.00
#
_symmetry.space_group_name_H-M   'P 1'
#
loop_
_entity.id
_entity.type
_entity.pdbx_description
1 polymer ?
#
loop_
_entity_poly.entity_id
_entity_poly.type
_entity_poly.pdbx_seq_one_letter_code
_entity_poly.pdbx_strand_id
1 'polypeptide(L)'
;MSTARRLEAAVVPWSLDAPTALDRRRIRSARRMALGRYREIEAARDAALNDALRAELAATVRSASPLLVSMLELQGLALDEAVMLLRPQFGWPARPRLSGPSVGRHLRSHPLRYYHSATRPSQFSQRPPAQMSQPPLFSRMFDRADGGYFTLQLVDHSLEIEAKIGPVTIETRFGELSIELGSEMPETIFAALVGRPLDEIVEYEAWRGRGWRIAATVEEEFPFDRRLIVMTGSAKYVMPWAR
;
A
#
# COMPACT_ATOMS: atom_id res chain seq x y z
N MET A 1 -31.33 -75.45 -34.30
CA MET A 1 -29.87 -75.28 -34.26
C MET A 1 -29.58 -73.86 -33.80
N SER A 2 -29.22 -73.69 -32.52
CA SER A 2 -29.00 -72.40 -31.86
C SER A 2 -27.54 -72.29 -31.45
N THR A 3 -26.83 -71.32 -32.04
CA THR A 3 -25.42 -71.02 -31.78
C THR A 3 -25.31 -70.14 -30.53
N ALA A 4 -25.19 -70.78 -29.37
CA ALA A 4 -24.85 -70.11 -28.13
C ALA A 4 -23.37 -69.67 -28.14
N ARG A 5 -23.10 -68.43 -28.56
CA ARG A 5 -21.81 -67.74 -28.33
C ARG A 5 -21.65 -67.50 -26.83
N ARG A 6 -20.80 -68.31 -26.18
CA ARG A 6 -20.26 -68.02 -24.85
C ARG A 6 -19.34 -66.80 -24.96
N LEU A 7 -19.82 -65.65 -24.51
CA LEU A 7 -18.97 -64.50 -24.20
C LEU A 7 -18.24 -64.82 -22.89
N GLU A 8 -17.04 -65.36 -22.97
CA GLU A 8 -16.09 -65.32 -21.86
C GLU A 8 -15.69 -63.87 -21.65
N ALA A 9 -16.30 -63.22 -20.66
CA ALA A 9 -15.84 -61.94 -20.16
C ALA A 9 -14.44 -62.14 -19.58
N ALA A 10 -13.42 -61.80 -20.37
CA ALA A 10 -12.06 -61.66 -19.88
C ALA A 10 -12.07 -60.62 -18.75
N VAL A 11 -12.00 -61.09 -17.51
CA VAL A 11 -11.77 -60.25 -16.35
C VAL A 11 -10.35 -59.69 -16.50
N VAL A 12 -10.24 -58.51 -17.11
CA VAL A 12 -8.99 -57.76 -17.13
C VAL A 12 -8.64 -57.47 -15.66
N PRO A 13 -7.50 -57.95 -15.13
CA PRO A 13 -7.15 -57.68 -13.75
C PRO A 13 -6.65 -56.23 -13.68
N TRP A 14 -7.53 -55.30 -13.31
CA TRP A 14 -7.25 -53.87 -13.07
C TRP A 14 -6.27 -53.61 -11.89
N SER A 15 -5.50 -54.63 -11.46
CA SER A 15 -4.74 -54.66 -10.21
C SER A 15 -3.22 -54.68 -10.40
N LEU A 16 -2.70 -54.65 -11.62
CA LEU A 16 -1.26 -54.83 -11.87
C LEU A 16 -0.40 -53.55 -11.74
N ASP A 17 -1.01 -52.38 -11.55
CA ASP A 17 -0.29 -51.09 -11.53
C ASP A 17 -0.38 -50.34 -10.18
N ALA A 18 -0.64 -51.10 -9.10
CA ALA A 18 -0.68 -50.51 -7.76
C ALA A 18 0.75 -50.24 -7.24
N PRO A 19 1.06 -49.01 -6.75
CA PRO A 19 2.39 -48.68 -6.27
C PRO A 19 2.82 -49.56 -5.09
N THR A 20 3.98 -50.20 -5.21
CA THR A 20 4.56 -51.05 -4.16
C THR A 20 4.97 -50.21 -2.93
N ALA A 21 5.25 -50.87 -1.81
CA ALA A 21 5.76 -50.18 -0.61
C ALA A 21 7.10 -49.44 -0.88
N LEU A 22 7.94 -49.99 -1.77
CA LEU A 22 9.18 -49.35 -2.21
C LEU A 22 8.90 -48.11 -3.05
N ASP A 23 7.94 -48.17 -3.98
CA ASP A 23 7.53 -47.02 -4.80
C ASP A 23 6.96 -45.91 -3.92
N ARG A 24 6.13 -46.25 -2.93
CA ARG A 24 5.63 -45.28 -1.94
C ARG A 24 6.75 -44.63 -1.14
N ARG A 25 7.85 -45.34 -0.83
CA ARG A 25 9.04 -44.75 -0.17
C ARG A 25 9.80 -43.83 -1.13
N ARG A 26 10.03 -44.27 -2.37
CA ARG A 26 10.69 -43.47 -3.42
C ARG A 26 9.93 -42.19 -3.73
N ILE A 27 8.61 -42.26 -3.94
CA ILE A 27 7.74 -41.11 -4.18
C ILE A 27 7.79 -40.13 -3.01
N ARG A 28 7.69 -40.61 -1.76
CA ARG A 28 7.79 -39.74 -0.57
C ARG A 28 9.16 -39.05 -0.48
N SER A 29 10.24 -39.78 -0.74
CA SER A 29 11.59 -39.21 -0.76
C SER A 29 11.75 -38.16 -1.86
N ALA A 30 11.31 -38.47 -3.08
CA ALA A 30 11.33 -37.56 -4.21
C ALA A 30 10.52 -36.29 -3.93
N ARG A 31 9.31 -36.41 -3.35
CA ARG A 31 8.49 -35.27 -2.92
C ARG A 31 9.19 -34.42 -1.86
N ARG A 32 9.81 -35.04 -0.86
CA ARG A 32 10.56 -34.31 0.17
C ARG A 32 11.73 -33.52 -0.42
N MET A 33 12.50 -34.13 -1.32
CA MET A 33 13.60 -33.45 -2.02
C MET A 33 13.09 -32.33 -2.92
N ALA A 34 12.00 -32.56 -3.67
CA ALA A 34 11.38 -31.55 -4.52
C ALA A 34 10.88 -30.35 -3.69
N LEU A 35 10.24 -30.60 -2.54
CA LEU A 35 9.81 -29.54 -1.62
C LEU A 35 11.00 -28.76 -1.02
N GLY A 36 12.10 -29.44 -0.69
CA GLY A 36 13.33 -28.78 -0.24
C GLY A 36 13.90 -27.84 -1.30
N ARG A 37 14.11 -28.35 -2.51
CA ARG A 37 14.60 -27.55 -3.65
C ARG A 37 13.66 -26.40 -3.99
N TYR A 38 12.35 -26.63 -3.95
CA TYR A 38 11.35 -25.60 -4.18
C TYR A 38 11.48 -24.44 -3.19
N ARG A 39 11.63 -24.74 -1.89
CA ARG A 39 11.86 -23.74 -0.84
C ARG A 39 13.16 -22.97 -1.02
N GLU A 40 14.24 -23.65 -1.42
CA GLU A 40 15.52 -23.00 -1.72
C GLU A 40 15.39 -22.01 -2.90
N ILE A 41 14.69 -22.42 -3.96
CA ILE A 41 14.42 -21.56 -5.13
C ILE A 41 13.55 -20.36 -4.73
N GLU A 42 12.49 -20.57 -3.95
CA GLU A 42 11.65 -19.48 -3.45
C GLU A 42 12.44 -18.51 -2.57
N ALA A 43 13.24 -19.01 -1.62
CA ALA A 43 14.05 -18.15 -0.75
C ALA A 43 15.08 -17.32 -1.53
N ALA A 44 15.75 -17.92 -2.52
CA ALA A 44 16.69 -17.21 -3.39
C ALA A 44 15.98 -16.14 -4.24
N ARG A 45 14.79 -16.45 -4.75
CA ARG A 45 13.96 -15.50 -5.51
C ARG A 45 13.51 -14.33 -4.63
N ASP A 46 13.03 -14.61 -3.42
CA ASP A 46 12.56 -13.59 -2.49
C ASP A 46 13.70 -12.66 -2.05
N ALA A 47 14.90 -13.21 -1.80
CA ALA A 47 16.09 -12.42 -1.52
C ALA A 47 16.42 -11.47 -2.69
N ALA A 48 16.49 -12.00 -3.92
CA ALA A 48 16.79 -11.20 -5.11
C ALA A 48 15.74 -10.10 -5.37
N LEU A 49 14.46 -10.39 -5.13
CA LEU A 49 13.39 -9.40 -5.27
C LEU A 49 13.47 -8.32 -4.19
N ASN A 50 13.79 -8.67 -2.94
CA ASN A 50 13.97 -7.69 -1.86
C ASN A 50 15.19 -6.80 -2.12
N ASP A 51 16.28 -7.34 -2.65
CA ASP A 51 17.46 -6.54 -3.00
C ASP A 51 17.17 -5.56 -4.14
N ALA A 52 16.47 -6.01 -5.18
CA ALA A 52 16.02 -5.14 -6.27
C ALA A 52 15.07 -4.04 -5.77
N LEU A 53 14.15 -4.38 -4.85
CA LEU A 53 13.25 -3.40 -4.21
C LEU A 53 14.05 -2.34 -3.45
N ARG A 54 15.03 -2.75 -2.63
CA ARG A 54 15.88 -1.82 -1.88
C ARG A 54 16.64 -0.88 -2.80
N ALA A 55 17.16 -1.39 -3.91
CA ALA A 55 17.82 -0.58 -4.93
C ALA A 55 16.87 0.46 -5.55
N GLU A 56 15.65 0.05 -5.91
CA GLU A 56 14.63 0.96 -6.43
C GLU A 56 14.27 2.05 -5.40
N LEU A 57 13.95 1.65 -4.17
CA LEU A 57 13.60 2.55 -3.08
C LEU A 57 14.72 3.56 -2.75
N ALA A 58 15.98 3.14 -2.75
CA ALA A 58 17.11 4.04 -2.58
C ALA A 58 17.21 5.05 -3.75
N ALA A 59 16.94 4.58 -4.98
CA ALA A 59 17.00 5.40 -6.17
C ALA A 59 15.82 6.39 -6.28
N THR A 60 14.66 6.09 -5.70
CA THR A 60 13.43 6.91 -5.87
C THR A 60 13.10 7.78 -4.66
N VAL A 61 13.22 7.28 -3.43
CA VAL A 61 12.76 8.00 -2.25
C VAL A 61 13.66 9.18 -1.90
N ARG A 62 13.03 10.33 -1.65
CA ARG A 62 13.70 11.59 -1.26
C ARG A 62 13.12 12.20 0.00
N SER A 63 11.89 11.83 0.35
CA SER A 63 11.18 12.42 1.47
C SER A 63 10.22 11.45 2.14
N ALA A 64 9.73 11.86 3.31
CA ALA A 64 8.69 11.19 4.05
C ALA A 64 7.71 12.21 4.63
N SER A 65 6.44 11.80 4.76
CA SER A 65 5.40 12.55 5.44
C SER A 65 5.72 12.71 6.93
N PRO A 66 5.69 13.92 7.49
CA PRO A 66 5.83 14.12 8.93
C PRO A 66 4.75 13.40 9.74
N LEU A 67 3.54 13.26 9.19
CA LEU A 67 2.46 12.52 9.84
C LEU A 67 2.74 11.02 9.89
N LEU A 68 3.32 10.45 8.82
CA LEU A 68 3.76 9.05 8.82
C LEU A 68 4.75 8.80 9.97
N VAL A 69 5.73 9.71 10.15
CA VAL A 69 6.71 9.61 11.24
C VAL A 69 6.01 9.63 12.61
N SER A 70 5.15 10.62 12.88
CA SER A 70 4.38 10.67 14.13
C SER A 70 3.56 9.41 14.38
N MET A 71 2.89 8.91 13.34
CA MET A 71 2.03 7.72 13.42
C MET A 71 2.83 6.46 13.80
N LEU A 72 4.03 6.30 13.24
CA LEU A 72 4.93 5.21 13.56
C LEU A 72 5.48 5.32 14.98
N GLU A 73 5.85 6.52 15.41
CA GLU A 73 6.32 6.79 16.78
C GLU A 73 5.27 6.40 17.84
N LEU A 74 3.99 6.68 17.59
CA LEU A 74 2.89 6.25 18.47
C LEU A 74 2.74 4.73 18.57
N GLN A 75 3.22 3.99 17.57
CA GLN A 75 3.26 2.53 17.59
C GLN A 75 4.59 1.98 18.14
N GLY A 76 5.50 2.85 18.59
CA GLY A 76 6.83 2.47 19.04
C GLY A 76 7.71 1.91 17.91
N LEU A 77 7.46 2.30 16.65
CA LEU A 77 8.18 1.83 15.48
C LEU A 77 8.96 2.98 14.84
N ALA A 78 10.25 2.81 14.57
CA ALA A 78 11.01 3.81 13.83
C ALA A 78 10.71 3.74 12.33
N LEU A 79 10.81 4.87 11.62
CA LEU A 79 10.62 4.90 10.16
C LEU A 79 11.58 3.95 9.42
N ASP A 80 12.85 3.89 9.85
CA ASP A 80 13.87 2.99 9.29
C ASP A 80 13.46 1.52 9.43
N GLU A 81 12.86 1.15 10.56
CA GLU A 81 12.37 -0.21 10.80
C GLU A 81 11.13 -0.50 9.96
N ALA A 82 10.21 0.45 9.85
CA ALA A 82 8.99 0.32 9.04
C ALA A 82 9.30 0.11 7.56
N VAL A 83 10.26 0.84 6.98
CA VAL A 83 10.65 0.64 5.57
C VAL A 83 11.31 -0.71 5.31
N MET A 84 11.93 -1.32 6.32
CA MET A 84 12.51 -2.67 6.22
C MET A 84 11.44 -3.78 6.14
N LEU A 85 10.21 -3.46 6.54
CA LEU A 85 9.05 -4.35 6.45
C LEU A 85 8.35 -4.28 5.08
N LEU A 86 8.72 -3.35 4.21
CA LEU A 86 8.22 -3.31 2.84
C LEU A 86 8.59 -4.59 2.10
N ARG A 87 7.65 -5.07 1.29
CA ARG A 87 7.82 -6.26 0.46
C ARG A 87 7.36 -5.98 -0.96
N PRO A 88 7.98 -6.63 -1.97
CA PRO A 88 7.49 -6.59 -3.33
C PRO A 88 6.04 -7.09 -3.39
N GLN A 89 5.14 -6.35 -4.04
CA GLN A 89 3.77 -6.80 -4.26
C GLN A 89 3.65 -7.73 -5.47
N PHE A 90 2.51 -8.42 -5.56
CA PHE A 90 2.24 -9.39 -6.61
C PHE A 90 2.40 -8.79 -8.01
N GLY A 91 3.28 -9.40 -8.82
CA GLY A 91 3.54 -9.01 -10.20
C GLY A 91 4.63 -7.97 -10.39
N TRP A 92 5.19 -7.39 -9.33
CA TRP A 92 6.43 -6.61 -9.42
C TRP A 92 7.64 -7.55 -9.66
N PRO A 93 8.63 -7.18 -10.49
CA PRO A 93 8.77 -5.92 -11.23
C PRO A 93 8.10 -5.92 -12.62
N ALA A 94 7.53 -7.04 -13.09
CA ALA A 94 6.98 -7.18 -14.45
C ALA A 94 5.73 -6.32 -14.71
N ARG A 95 5.04 -5.90 -13.65
CA ARG A 95 3.88 -5.02 -13.68
C ARG A 95 4.12 -3.85 -12.73
N PRO A 96 5.01 -2.90 -13.08
CA PRO A 96 5.22 -1.72 -12.25
C PRO A 96 3.95 -0.88 -12.34
N ARG A 97 3.09 -0.99 -11.33
CA ARG A 97 1.93 -0.11 -11.13
C ARG A 97 2.39 1.23 -10.56
N LEU A 98 3.33 1.91 -11.22
CA LEU A 98 3.57 3.30 -10.86
C LEU A 98 2.21 3.96 -10.91
N SER A 99 1.78 4.57 -9.81
CA SER A 99 0.67 5.52 -9.78
C SER A 99 1.12 6.70 -10.64
N GLY A 100 1.20 6.47 -11.95
CA GLY A 100 1.55 7.48 -12.91
C GLY A 100 0.49 8.55 -12.82
N PRO A 101 0.86 9.83 -12.96
CA PRO A 101 -0.15 10.85 -13.15
C PRO A 101 -1.00 10.39 -14.33
N SER A 102 -2.31 10.23 -14.11
CA SER A 102 -3.23 9.90 -15.18
C SER A 102 -2.91 10.79 -16.37
N VAL A 103 -2.66 10.14 -17.51
CA VAL A 103 -2.19 10.75 -18.76
C VAL A 103 -3.17 11.85 -19.14
N GLY A 104 -2.84 13.07 -18.76
CA GLY A 104 -3.70 14.23 -18.85
C GLY A 104 -2.88 15.45 -18.45
N ARG A 105 -1.97 15.84 -19.35
CA ARG A 105 -1.20 17.10 -19.42
C ARG A 105 -0.60 17.61 -18.11
N HIS A 106 0.74 17.68 -18.09
CA HIS A 106 1.58 18.78 -17.53
C HIS A 106 2.88 18.27 -16.88
N LEU A 107 3.67 17.48 -17.60
CA LEU A 107 5.08 17.16 -17.25
C LEU A 107 6.04 18.36 -17.34
N ARG A 108 5.55 19.60 -17.51
CA ARG A 108 6.40 20.79 -17.72
C ARG A 108 6.39 21.81 -16.56
N SER A 109 5.71 21.55 -15.45
CA SER A 109 5.61 22.51 -14.33
C SER A 109 6.17 22.01 -12.98
N HIS A 110 6.80 20.83 -12.94
CA HIS A 110 7.09 20.15 -11.67
C HIS A 110 8.27 20.69 -10.83
N PRO A 111 9.36 21.30 -11.34
CA PRO A 111 10.41 21.78 -10.42
C PRO A 111 10.09 23.13 -9.76
N LEU A 112 9.16 23.93 -10.29
CA LEU A 112 8.86 25.28 -9.77
C LEU A 112 7.60 25.36 -8.89
N ARG A 113 6.81 24.29 -8.79
CA ARG A 113 5.60 24.26 -7.93
C ARG A 113 5.87 23.97 -6.46
N TYR A 114 6.96 23.27 -6.14
CA TYR A 114 7.31 22.92 -4.75
C TYR A 114 7.83 24.10 -3.92
N TYR A 115 8.21 25.22 -4.57
CA TYR A 115 8.56 26.47 -3.87
C TYR A 115 7.34 27.39 -3.62
N HIS A 116 6.18 27.11 -4.22
CA HIS A 116 4.97 27.94 -4.09
C HIS A 116 3.84 27.30 -3.25
N SER A 117 4.10 26.18 -2.58
CA SER A 117 3.13 25.44 -1.75
C SER A 117 2.76 26.12 -0.42
N ALA A 118 3.32 27.29 -0.10
CA ALA A 118 2.97 28.01 1.13
C ALA A 118 1.66 28.82 1.02
N THR A 119 1.10 29.04 -0.18
CA THR A 119 0.00 30.03 -0.34
C THR A 119 -1.13 29.65 -1.31
N ARG A 120 -1.17 28.45 -1.87
CA ARG A 120 -2.31 28.00 -2.69
C ARG A 120 -2.61 26.52 -2.45
N PRO A 121 -3.90 26.13 -2.22
CA PRO A 121 -4.32 24.74 -2.27
C PRO A 121 -3.84 24.16 -3.61
N SER A 122 -3.07 23.07 -3.53
CA SER A 122 -2.43 22.52 -4.71
C SER A 122 -3.50 22.00 -5.68
N GLN A 123 -3.29 22.12 -7.00
CA GLN A 123 -4.22 21.56 -8.02
C GLN A 123 -4.36 20.02 -7.94
N PHE A 124 -3.67 19.36 -7.01
CA PHE A 124 -3.88 17.94 -6.72
C PHE A 124 -5.23 17.68 -6.06
N SER A 125 -5.78 18.65 -5.32
CA SER A 125 -7.06 18.56 -4.63
C SER A 125 -8.29 18.66 -5.54
N GLN A 126 -8.10 18.84 -6.86
CA GLN A 126 -9.17 18.83 -7.86
C GLN A 126 -9.24 17.53 -8.66
N ARG A 127 -8.36 16.55 -8.38
CA ARG A 127 -8.49 15.23 -9.01
C ARG A 127 -9.46 14.41 -8.17
N PRO A 128 -10.52 13.85 -8.78
CA PRO A 128 -11.26 12.80 -8.11
C PRO A 128 -10.25 11.72 -7.73
N PRO A 129 -10.42 11.04 -6.58
CA PRO A 129 -9.65 9.86 -6.26
C PRO A 129 -9.86 8.97 -7.47
N ALA A 130 -8.78 8.72 -8.22
CA ALA A 130 -8.70 7.44 -8.87
C ALA A 130 -9.04 6.46 -7.75
N GLN A 131 -10.19 5.81 -7.88
CA GLN A 131 -10.77 4.93 -6.90
C GLN A 131 -9.67 4.17 -6.16
N MET A 132 -9.91 3.88 -4.89
CA MET A 132 -9.16 2.97 -4.01
C MET A 132 -8.99 1.53 -4.58
N SER A 133 -8.91 1.36 -5.89
CA SER A 133 -8.92 0.09 -6.61
C SER A 133 -7.53 -0.40 -6.98
N GLN A 134 -6.45 0.37 -6.74
CA GLN A 134 -5.10 -0.16 -6.89
C GLN A 134 -4.26 0.07 -5.63
N PRO A 135 -3.86 -1.01 -4.92
CA PRO A 135 -2.95 -0.87 -3.80
C PRO A 135 -1.65 -0.21 -4.28
N PRO A 136 -1.09 0.73 -3.50
CA PRO A 136 0.21 1.34 -3.80
C PRO A 136 1.27 0.26 -4.03
N LEU A 137 2.21 0.50 -4.96
CA LEU A 137 3.24 -0.45 -5.40
C LEU A 137 3.94 -1.21 -4.28
N PHE A 138 4.31 -0.45 -3.26
CA PHE A 138 5.02 -0.93 -2.09
C PHE A 138 4.25 -0.41 -0.91
N SER A 139 3.70 -1.34 -0.13
CA SER A 139 2.93 -0.95 1.03
C SER A 139 3.06 -1.94 2.17
N ARG A 140 2.89 -1.42 3.37
CA ARG A 140 2.79 -2.22 4.58
C ARG A 140 1.64 -1.68 5.40
N MET A 141 0.62 -2.51 5.57
CA MET A 141 -0.50 -2.25 6.47
C MET A 141 -0.12 -2.66 7.90
N PHE A 142 -0.55 -1.84 8.84
CA PHE A 142 -0.42 -2.02 10.28
C PHE A 142 -1.82 -1.90 10.89
N ASP A 143 -2.25 -2.97 11.54
CA ASP A 143 -3.52 -2.97 12.27
C ASP A 143 -3.39 -2.14 13.54
N ARG A 144 -4.46 -1.45 13.92
CA ARG A 144 -4.52 -0.63 15.12
C ARG A 144 -5.42 -1.27 16.17
N ALA A 145 -5.14 -1.00 17.44
CA ALA A 145 -5.94 -1.49 18.56
C ALA A 145 -7.40 -0.97 18.56
N ASP A 146 -7.66 0.18 17.92
CA ASP A 146 -8.98 0.79 17.77
C ASP A 146 -9.81 0.18 16.61
N GLY A 147 -9.32 -0.89 15.98
CA GLY A 147 -9.97 -1.51 14.82
C GLY A 147 -9.75 -0.76 13.50
N GLY A 148 -8.98 0.34 13.52
CA GLY A 148 -8.49 1.02 12.34
C GLY A 148 -7.24 0.36 11.74
N TYR A 149 -6.65 1.03 10.76
CA TYR A 149 -5.39 0.64 10.15
C TYR A 149 -4.60 1.86 9.72
N PHE A 150 -3.31 1.68 9.46
CA PHE A 150 -2.58 2.57 8.58
C PHE A 150 -1.66 1.80 7.66
N THR A 151 -1.41 2.38 6.49
CA THR A 151 -0.61 1.81 5.42
C THR A 151 0.51 2.78 5.12
N LEU A 152 1.75 2.33 5.34
CA LEU A 152 2.91 2.99 4.76
C LEU A 152 2.93 2.68 3.26
N GLN A 153 3.08 3.70 2.43
CA GLN A 153 3.10 3.55 0.97
C GLN A 153 4.16 4.42 0.30
N LEU A 154 4.68 3.96 -0.85
CA LEU A 154 5.48 4.80 -1.74
C LEU A 154 4.57 5.53 -2.73
N VAL A 155 4.59 6.86 -2.73
CA VAL A 155 3.92 7.70 -3.71
C VAL A 155 4.98 8.53 -4.45
N ASP A 156 5.27 8.15 -5.69
CA ASP A 156 6.34 8.72 -6.52
C ASP A 156 7.73 8.66 -5.82
N HIS A 157 8.15 9.76 -5.19
CA HIS A 157 9.44 9.89 -4.50
C HIS A 157 9.31 10.10 -2.98
N SER A 158 8.11 9.96 -2.42
CA SER A 158 7.81 10.25 -1.02
C SER A 158 7.19 9.03 -0.31
N LEU A 159 7.59 8.80 0.94
CA LEU A 159 6.92 7.86 1.82
C LEU A 159 5.70 8.53 2.46
N GLU A 160 4.54 7.98 2.20
CA GLU A 160 3.25 8.55 2.57
C GLU A 160 2.43 7.56 3.41
N ILE A 161 1.33 8.06 3.97
CA ILE A 161 0.40 7.28 4.77
C ILE A 161 -1.00 7.32 4.16
N GLU A 162 -1.70 6.19 4.26
CA GLU A 162 -3.16 6.11 4.23
C GLU A 162 -3.59 5.50 5.56
N ALA A 163 -4.57 6.05 6.24
CA ALA A 163 -5.02 5.49 7.51
C ALA A 163 -6.52 5.67 7.74
N LYS A 164 -7.10 4.73 8.49
CA LYS A 164 -8.44 4.82 9.04
C LYS A 164 -8.34 4.90 10.55
N ILE A 165 -8.85 5.99 11.12
CA ILE A 165 -8.86 6.28 12.55
C ILE A 165 -10.30 6.56 12.96
N GLY A 166 -10.96 5.54 13.55
CA GLY A 166 -12.40 5.62 13.83
C GLY A 166 -13.21 5.89 12.56
N PRO A 167 -14.03 6.97 12.52
CA PRO A 167 -14.81 7.36 11.34
C PRO A 167 -14.02 8.20 10.32
N VAL A 168 -12.76 8.53 10.61
CA VAL A 168 -11.95 9.42 9.77
C VAL A 168 -11.01 8.60 8.90
N THR A 169 -10.99 8.91 7.60
CA THR A 169 -9.97 8.42 6.68
C THR A 169 -9.00 9.54 6.38
N ILE A 170 -7.71 9.26 6.43
CA ILE A 170 -6.65 10.23 6.12
C ILE A 170 -5.71 9.67 5.07
N GLU A 171 -5.19 10.56 4.24
CA GLU A 171 -4.06 10.25 3.37
C GLU A 171 -3.08 11.43 3.33
N THR A 172 -1.81 11.14 3.13
CA THR A 172 -0.82 12.18 2.83
C THR A 172 -0.26 12.02 1.43
N ARG A 173 0.00 13.15 0.77
CA ARG A 173 0.66 13.19 -0.54
C ARG A 173 1.49 14.46 -0.64
N PHE A 174 2.81 14.31 -0.74
CA PHE A 174 3.74 15.41 -0.98
C PHE A 174 3.60 16.59 0.00
N GLY A 175 3.34 16.26 1.28
CA GLY A 175 3.16 17.23 2.34
C GLY A 175 1.79 17.89 2.42
N GLU A 176 0.83 17.39 1.66
CA GLU A 176 -0.59 17.62 1.86
C GLU A 176 -1.17 16.45 2.68
N LEU A 177 -2.01 16.76 3.66
CA LEU A 177 -2.84 15.81 4.39
C LEU A 177 -4.30 16.06 4.00
N SER A 178 -4.93 15.04 3.44
CA SER A 178 -6.36 15.00 3.15
C SER A 178 -7.06 14.22 4.24
N ILE A 179 -8.14 14.79 4.79
CA ILE A 179 -8.92 14.20 5.88
C ILE A 179 -10.37 14.12 5.43
N GLU A 180 -10.86 12.91 5.24
CA GLU A 180 -12.25 12.62 4.95
C GLU A 180 -12.99 12.36 6.26
N LEU A 181 -14.01 13.18 6.53
CA LEU A 181 -14.81 13.08 7.74
C LEU A 181 -16.00 12.15 7.45
N GLY A 182 -16.11 11.03 8.16
CA GLY A 182 -17.17 10.04 7.95
C GLY A 182 -18.59 10.48 8.35
N SER A 183 -18.84 11.77 8.54
CA SER A 183 -20.15 12.33 8.86
C SER A 183 -20.45 13.54 7.98
N GLU A 184 -21.66 13.60 7.44
CA GLU A 184 -22.14 14.79 6.73
C GLU A 184 -22.17 15.99 7.69
N MET A 185 -21.45 17.05 7.33
CA MET A 185 -21.51 18.33 8.02
C MET A 185 -22.11 19.39 7.10
N PRO A 186 -22.91 20.35 7.61
CA PRO A 186 -23.38 21.49 6.84
C PRO A 186 -22.24 22.25 6.16
N GLU A 187 -22.45 22.71 4.92
CA GLU A 187 -21.43 23.43 4.12
C GLU A 187 -20.89 24.68 4.85
N THR A 188 -21.78 25.39 5.54
CA THR A 188 -21.43 26.59 6.32
C THR A 188 -20.46 26.28 7.46
N ILE A 189 -20.64 25.14 8.13
CA ILE A 189 -19.71 24.68 9.17
C ILE A 189 -18.40 24.27 8.52
N PHE A 190 -18.45 23.54 7.41
CA PHE A 190 -17.27 23.03 6.72
C PHE A 190 -16.37 24.18 6.24
N ALA A 191 -16.93 25.18 5.55
CA ALA A 191 -16.20 26.35 5.09
C ALA A 191 -15.59 27.17 6.24
N ALA A 192 -16.25 27.21 7.41
CA ALA A 192 -15.75 27.90 8.60
C ALA A 192 -14.54 27.20 9.28
N LEU A 193 -14.20 25.97 8.87
CA LEU A 193 -13.04 25.25 9.39
C LEU A 193 -11.72 25.76 8.80
N VAL A 194 -11.75 26.42 7.64
CA VAL A 194 -10.54 26.94 7.00
C VAL A 194 -9.83 27.92 7.93
N GLY A 195 -8.53 27.74 8.07
CA GLY A 195 -7.68 28.51 8.96
C GLY A 195 -7.73 28.06 10.41
N ARG A 196 -8.61 27.15 10.84
CA ARG A 196 -8.59 26.60 12.21
C ARG A 196 -7.46 25.57 12.38
N PRO A 197 -6.90 25.43 13.58
CA PRO A 197 -5.92 24.39 13.84
C PRO A 197 -6.60 23.01 13.82
N LEU A 198 -5.89 22.01 13.30
CA LEU A 198 -6.44 20.67 13.06
C LEU A 198 -6.84 19.97 14.36
N ASP A 199 -6.06 20.16 15.43
CA ASP A 199 -6.29 19.56 16.75
C ASP A 199 -7.52 20.11 17.48
N GLU A 200 -8.08 21.25 17.05
CA GLU A 200 -9.40 21.72 17.51
C GLU A 200 -10.58 20.99 16.82
N ILE A 201 -10.33 20.35 15.67
CA ILE A 201 -11.39 19.75 14.84
C ILE A 201 -11.39 18.24 14.96
N VAL A 202 -10.21 17.63 14.85
CA VAL A 202 -10.01 16.19 14.97
C VAL A 202 -8.99 15.97 16.07
N GLU A 203 -9.46 15.45 17.21
CA GLU A 203 -8.57 15.13 18.31
C GLU A 203 -7.81 13.83 18.01
N TYR A 204 -6.51 13.94 17.78
CA TYR A 204 -5.66 12.79 17.59
C TYR A 204 -4.22 13.07 17.98
N GLU A 205 -3.56 12.06 18.55
CA GLU A 205 -2.24 12.23 19.16
C GLU A 205 -1.14 12.56 18.13
N ALA A 206 -1.21 12.04 16.90
CA ALA A 206 -0.14 12.17 15.91
C ALA A 206 0.09 13.59 15.38
N TRP A 207 -0.90 14.49 15.53
CA TRP A 207 -0.78 15.90 15.13
C TRP A 207 -0.95 16.90 16.27
N ARG A 208 -1.10 16.42 17.50
CA ARG A 208 -1.21 17.28 18.68
C ARG A 208 0.06 18.14 18.81
N GLY A 209 -0.12 19.45 18.98
CA GLY A 209 0.99 20.39 19.14
C GLY A 209 1.82 20.65 17.87
N ARG A 210 1.44 20.09 16.71
CA ARG A 210 2.10 20.40 15.43
C ARG A 210 1.70 21.77 14.87
N GLY A 211 0.60 22.35 15.37
CA GLY A 211 0.09 23.66 14.93
C GLY A 211 -0.38 23.67 13.48
N TRP A 212 -0.64 22.49 12.89
CA TRP A 212 -1.16 22.39 11.54
C TRP A 212 -2.54 23.00 11.43
N ARG A 213 -2.77 23.76 10.37
CA ARG A 213 -4.04 24.48 10.13
C ARG A 213 -4.69 23.97 8.86
N ILE A 214 -6.02 23.98 8.86
CA ILE A 214 -6.81 23.63 7.70
C ILE A 214 -6.59 24.70 6.64
N ALA A 215 -6.00 24.32 5.51
CA ALA A 215 -5.68 25.22 4.41
C ALA A 215 -6.84 25.36 3.43
N ALA A 216 -7.61 24.30 3.23
CA ALA A 216 -8.77 24.30 2.36
C ALA A 216 -9.77 23.22 2.73
N THR A 217 -10.94 23.34 2.15
CA THR A 217 -12.03 22.37 2.16
C THR A 217 -12.35 22.00 0.73
N VAL A 218 -12.47 20.72 0.44
CA VAL A 218 -12.78 20.20 -0.89
C VAL A 218 -14.07 19.42 -0.80
N GLU A 219 -14.95 19.64 -1.76
CA GLU A 219 -16.13 18.81 -1.99
C GLU A 219 -15.96 18.12 -3.33
N GLU A 220 -16.00 16.79 -3.32
CA GLU A 220 -15.93 15.99 -4.52
C GLU A 220 -17.35 15.68 -5.02
N GLU A 221 -17.57 15.77 -6.33
CA GLU A 221 -18.89 15.63 -6.93
C GLU A 221 -19.44 14.18 -6.84
N PHE A 222 -18.58 13.17 -6.64
CA PHE A 222 -19.00 11.78 -6.51
C PHE A 222 -17.88 10.82 -6.05
N PRO A 223 -18.08 10.00 -5.00
CA PRO A 223 -19.11 10.14 -3.96
C PRO A 223 -18.97 11.51 -3.27
N PHE A 224 -20.04 12.02 -2.65
CA PHE A 224 -20.07 13.35 -1.99
C PHE A 224 -19.18 13.38 -0.73
N ASP A 225 -17.88 13.21 -0.92
CA ASP A 225 -16.90 13.16 0.14
C ASP A 225 -16.34 14.57 0.34
N ARG A 226 -16.46 15.04 1.58
CA ARG A 226 -15.94 16.33 2.01
C ARG A 226 -14.61 16.12 2.69
N ARG A 227 -13.57 16.78 2.18
CA ARG A 227 -12.19 16.64 2.65
C ARG A 227 -11.62 17.93 3.20
N LEU A 228 -11.02 17.85 4.38
CA LEU A 228 -10.15 18.90 4.90
C LEU A 228 -8.76 18.70 4.33
N ILE A 229 -8.17 19.79 3.86
CA ILE A 229 -6.82 19.81 3.33
C ILE A 229 -5.93 20.57 4.30
N VAL A 230 -4.84 19.94 4.73
CA VAL A 230 -3.88 20.47 5.70
C VAL A 230 -2.48 20.42 5.10
N MET A 231 -1.75 21.54 5.16
CA MET A 231 -0.36 21.57 4.70
C MET A 231 0.56 21.10 5.84
N THR A 232 1.05 19.87 5.75
CA THR A 232 1.94 19.24 6.75
C THR A 232 3.41 19.37 6.41
N GLY A 233 3.72 19.68 5.14
CA GLY A 233 5.09 19.77 4.63
C GLY A 233 5.71 18.39 4.41
N SER A 234 6.98 18.35 4.01
CA SER A 234 7.68 17.10 3.70
C SER A 234 9.05 17.09 4.34
N ALA A 235 9.41 15.98 4.99
CA ALA A 235 10.71 15.81 5.62
C ALA A 235 11.66 15.11 4.65
N LYS A 236 12.87 15.64 4.47
CA LYS A 236 13.92 14.96 3.71
C LYS A 236 14.21 13.61 4.37
N TYR A 237 14.28 12.55 3.56
CA TYR A 237 14.54 11.20 4.04
C TYR A 237 15.50 10.47 3.10
N VAL A 238 16.42 9.72 3.70
CA VAL A 238 17.37 8.85 3.00
C VAL A 238 17.22 7.45 3.55
N MET A 239 17.02 6.49 2.64
CA MET A 239 16.87 5.07 2.97
C MET A 239 18.04 4.58 3.83
N PRO A 240 17.79 3.77 4.87
CA PRO A 240 18.81 3.41 5.84
C PRO A 240 19.98 2.62 5.23
N TRP A 241 19.75 1.86 4.16
CA TRP A 241 20.78 1.13 3.42
C TRP A 241 21.50 1.94 2.33
N ALA A 242 21.16 3.22 2.16
CA ALA A 242 21.75 4.13 1.17
C ALA A 242 22.41 5.36 1.80
N ARG A 243 22.56 5.37 3.13
CA ARG A 243 23.25 6.43 3.89
C ARG A 243 24.76 6.33 3.76
#